data_AF-A0A3D0Z8V1-F1
#
_entry.id   AF-A0A3D0Z8V1-F1
#
_cell.length_a   1.000
_cell.length_b   1.000
_cell.length_c   1.000
_cell.angle_alpha   90.00
_cell.angle_beta   90.00
_cell.angle_gamma   90.00
#
_symmetry.space_group_name_H-M   'P 1'
#
loop_
_entity.id
_entity.type
_entity.pdbx_description
1 polymer ?
#
loop_
_entity_poly.entity_id
_entity_poly.type
_entity_poly.pdbx_seq_one_letter_code
_entity_poly.pdbx_strand_id
1 'polypeptide(L)'
;MYTVLQLAEDLGMTKGAIRRYLTKDFREKHCQVDSAGLIIIRQSGRSAIIEKSRKYASRCADDIPKSANVSGYYRSRKEKVSGEYAQVSGQVSTLIELLQSQLSVKDEQIRELSARLAEATTALVAAQQTAQTAQQLHAGTMGQMLLDGQADAVPDGIPKKKRWWRFGREG
;
A
#
# COMPACT_ATOMS: atom_id res chain seq x y z
N MET A 1 4.79 -51.50 -16.98
CA MET A 1 3.61 -50.64 -16.73
C MET A 1 4.13 -49.23 -16.51
N TYR A 2 3.52 -48.21 -17.12
CA TYR A 2 4.00 -46.83 -17.05
C TYR A 2 2.89 -45.88 -16.65
N THR A 3 3.20 -44.90 -15.82
CA THR A 3 2.31 -43.74 -15.65
C THR A 3 2.41 -42.81 -16.87
N VAL A 4 1.41 -41.94 -17.04
CA VAL A 4 1.44 -40.88 -18.08
C VAL A 4 2.68 -39.99 -17.94
N LEU A 5 3.17 -39.78 -16.70
CA LEU A 5 4.36 -38.99 -16.42
C LEU A 5 5.63 -39.73 -16.87
N GLN A 6 5.82 -40.98 -16.43
CA GLN A 6 6.99 -41.77 -16.78
C GLN A 6 7.09 -41.98 -18.30
N LEU A 7 5.95 -42.23 -18.95
CA LEU A 7 5.91 -42.39 -20.40
C LEU A 7 6.25 -41.08 -21.14
N ALA A 8 5.89 -39.92 -20.58
CA ALA A 8 6.21 -38.61 -21.13
C ALA A 8 7.72 -38.35 -21.11
N GLU A 9 8.36 -38.63 -20.00
CA GLU A 9 9.81 -38.47 -19.82
C GLU A 9 10.59 -39.43 -20.74
N ASP A 10 10.20 -40.70 -20.77
CA ASP A 10 10.88 -41.74 -21.54
C ASP A 10 10.75 -41.54 -23.07
N LEU A 11 9.59 -41.05 -23.54
CA LEU A 11 9.38 -40.76 -24.98
C LEU A 11 9.77 -39.33 -25.39
N GLY A 12 10.21 -38.48 -24.45
CA GLY A 12 10.45 -37.06 -24.71
C GLY A 12 9.19 -36.30 -25.15
N MET A 13 8.00 -36.76 -24.78
CA MET A 13 6.71 -36.17 -25.13
C MET A 13 6.12 -35.40 -23.95
N THR A 14 5.29 -34.40 -24.21
CA THR A 14 4.55 -33.75 -23.11
C THR A 14 3.45 -34.66 -22.57
N LYS A 15 3.13 -34.56 -21.26
CA LYS A 15 1.97 -35.27 -20.65
C LYS A 15 0.68 -35.02 -21.42
N GLY A 16 0.50 -33.81 -21.95
CA GLY A 16 -0.65 -33.44 -22.78
C GLY A 16 -0.69 -34.18 -24.11
N ALA A 17 0.45 -34.37 -24.78
CA ALA A 17 0.55 -35.15 -26.01
C ALA A 17 0.16 -36.61 -25.76
N ILE A 18 0.66 -37.24 -24.68
CA ILE A 18 0.27 -38.60 -24.33
C ILE A 18 -1.23 -38.70 -24.05
N ARG A 19 -1.79 -37.75 -23.30
CA ARG A 19 -3.24 -37.73 -23.00
C ARG A 19 -4.12 -37.67 -24.25
N ARG A 20 -3.65 -37.08 -25.36
CA ARG A 20 -4.38 -37.07 -26.64
C ARG A 20 -4.49 -38.46 -27.28
N TYR A 21 -3.55 -39.36 -27.01
CA TYR A 21 -3.62 -40.76 -27.46
C TYR A 21 -4.53 -41.62 -26.58
N LEU A 22 -4.85 -41.18 -25.35
CA LEU A 22 -5.67 -41.90 -24.38
C LEU A 22 -7.18 -41.72 -24.66
N THR A 23 -7.63 -42.08 -25.86
CA THR A 23 -9.06 -42.17 -26.19
C THR A 23 -9.74 -43.32 -25.44
N LYS A 24 -11.08 -43.37 -25.43
CA LYS A 24 -11.85 -44.43 -24.76
C LYS A 24 -11.40 -45.83 -25.21
N ASP A 25 -11.39 -46.07 -26.52
CA ASP A 25 -10.98 -47.35 -27.10
C ASP A 25 -9.51 -47.71 -26.81
N PHE A 26 -8.64 -46.70 -26.71
CA PHE A 26 -7.24 -46.92 -26.35
C PHE A 26 -7.10 -47.35 -24.90
N ARG A 27 -7.84 -46.71 -24.00
CA ARG A 27 -7.82 -47.01 -22.56
C ARG A 27 -8.32 -48.42 -22.28
N GLU A 28 -9.37 -48.85 -22.96
CA GLU A 28 -9.94 -50.20 -22.81
C GLU A 28 -8.93 -51.29 -23.19
N LYS A 29 -8.10 -51.04 -24.21
CA LYS A 29 -7.15 -52.04 -24.74
C LYS A 29 -5.79 -52.02 -24.04
N HIS A 30 -5.31 -50.82 -23.68
CA HIS A 30 -3.91 -50.60 -23.33
C HIS A 30 -3.70 -49.94 -21.97
N CYS A 31 -4.77 -49.61 -21.24
CA CYS A 31 -4.66 -48.99 -19.93
C CYS A 31 -5.39 -49.78 -18.87
N GLN A 32 -4.97 -49.58 -17.63
CA GLN A 32 -5.67 -50.02 -16.42
C GLN A 32 -5.75 -48.85 -15.46
N VAL A 33 -6.73 -48.89 -14.57
CA VAL A 33 -6.83 -47.95 -13.46
C VAL A 33 -6.26 -48.65 -12.24
N ASP A 34 -5.32 -48.00 -11.57
CA ASP A 34 -4.74 -48.48 -10.33
C ASP A 34 -5.73 -48.35 -9.17
N SER A 35 -5.45 -48.98 -8.01
CA SER A 35 -6.27 -48.85 -6.81
C SER A 35 -6.44 -47.40 -6.32
N ALA A 36 -5.48 -46.53 -6.68
CA ALA A 36 -5.52 -45.09 -6.40
C ALA A 36 -6.26 -44.26 -7.47
N GLY A 37 -6.90 -44.88 -8.47
CA GLY A 37 -7.62 -44.19 -9.54
C GLY A 37 -6.71 -43.63 -10.66
N LEU A 38 -5.41 -43.94 -10.65
CA LEU A 38 -4.45 -43.46 -11.65
C LEU A 38 -4.45 -44.35 -12.90
N ILE A 39 -4.34 -43.72 -14.08
CA ILE A 39 -4.25 -44.44 -15.35
C ILE A 39 -2.83 -44.95 -15.55
N ILE A 40 -2.70 -46.27 -15.61
CA ILE A 40 -1.48 -47.00 -15.89
C ILE A 40 -1.53 -47.55 -17.32
N ILE A 41 -0.49 -47.27 -18.09
CA ILE A 41 -0.35 -47.68 -19.48
C ILE A 41 0.49 -48.96 -19.55
N ARG A 42 -0.04 -49.99 -20.21
CA ARG A 42 0.66 -51.26 -20.44
C ARG A 42 1.78 -51.09 -21.47
N GLN A 43 2.69 -52.06 -21.53
CA GLN A 43 3.74 -52.09 -22.57
C GLN A 43 3.15 -51.98 -23.99
N SER A 44 2.01 -52.64 -24.22
CA SER A 44 1.30 -52.57 -25.50
C SER A 44 0.83 -51.15 -25.85
N GLY A 45 0.43 -50.37 -24.85
CA GLY A 45 0.06 -48.96 -25.02
C GLY A 45 1.25 -48.09 -25.39
N ARG A 46 2.41 -48.31 -24.76
CA ARG A 46 3.66 -47.63 -25.13
C ARG A 46 4.00 -47.88 -26.61
N SER A 47 3.99 -49.13 -27.05
CA SER A 47 4.27 -49.47 -28.45
C SER A 47 3.26 -48.84 -29.41
N ALA A 48 1.97 -48.87 -29.08
CA ALA A 48 0.92 -48.28 -29.91
C ALA A 48 1.04 -46.75 -30.01
N ILE A 49 1.48 -46.07 -28.94
CA ILE A 49 1.74 -44.62 -28.95
C ILE A 49 2.93 -44.29 -29.84
N ILE A 50 4.03 -45.05 -29.74
CA ILE A 50 5.21 -44.88 -30.59
C ILE A 50 4.87 -45.11 -32.07
N GLU A 51 4.12 -46.16 -32.36
CA GLU A 51 3.69 -46.48 -33.73
C GLU A 51 2.79 -45.37 -34.30
N LYS A 52 1.79 -44.94 -33.53
CA LYS A 52 0.92 -43.82 -33.94
C LYS A 52 1.72 -42.54 -34.13
N SER A 53 2.61 -42.18 -33.21
CA SER A 53 3.42 -40.96 -33.34
C SER A 53 4.33 -41.02 -34.56
N ARG A 54 4.88 -42.18 -34.91
CA ARG A 54 5.68 -42.37 -36.13
C ARG A 54 4.82 -42.22 -37.38
N LYS A 55 3.60 -42.79 -37.40
CA LYS A 55 2.64 -42.63 -38.51
C LYS A 55 2.18 -41.18 -38.68
N TYR A 56 1.96 -40.45 -37.59
CA TYR A 56 1.63 -39.02 -37.67
C TYR A 56 2.85 -38.19 -38.12
N ALA A 57 4.05 -38.51 -37.64
CA ALA A 57 5.28 -37.85 -38.09
C ALA A 57 5.56 -38.07 -39.58
N SER A 58 5.34 -39.29 -40.10
CA SER A 58 5.52 -39.60 -41.53
C SER A 58 4.46 -38.97 -42.43
N ARG A 59 3.23 -38.76 -41.93
CA ARG A 59 2.16 -38.04 -42.65
C ARG A 59 2.35 -36.53 -42.66
N CYS A 60 3.25 -36.00 -41.84
CA CYS A 60 3.57 -34.58 -41.78
C CYS A 60 4.86 -34.21 -42.52
N ALA A 61 5.47 -35.11 -43.30
CA ALA A 61 6.55 -34.71 -44.20
C ALA A 61 6.02 -34.01 -45.47
N ASP A 62 4.88 -34.45 -45.99
CA ASP A 62 4.35 -33.96 -47.27
C ASP A 62 3.09 -33.09 -47.16
N ASP A 63 2.32 -33.19 -46.07
CA ASP A 63 1.08 -32.40 -45.88
C ASP A 63 1.05 -31.68 -44.52
N ILE A 64 1.87 -30.62 -44.37
CA ILE A 64 1.71 -29.64 -43.28
C ILE A 64 0.91 -28.45 -43.82
N PRO A 65 -0.42 -28.37 -43.60
CA PRO A 65 -1.00 -27.06 -43.38
C PRO A 65 -0.37 -26.54 -42.09
N LYS A 66 0.45 -25.49 -42.21
CA LYS A 66 1.00 -24.75 -41.07
C LYS A 66 -0.17 -24.24 -40.23
N SER A 67 -0.65 -25.03 -39.28
CA SER A 67 -1.57 -24.58 -38.24
C SER A 67 -0.79 -23.68 -37.28
N ALA A 68 -0.47 -22.47 -37.75
CA ALA A 68 0.18 -21.41 -37.00
C ALA A 68 -0.68 -20.86 -35.85
N ASN A 69 -1.94 -21.29 -35.72
CA ASN A 69 -2.92 -20.56 -34.92
C ASN A 69 -3.09 -21.02 -33.46
N VAL A 70 -2.59 -22.19 -33.06
CA VAL A 70 -2.72 -22.61 -31.63
C VAL A 70 -1.53 -22.11 -30.81
N SER A 71 -0.29 -22.25 -31.31
CA SER A 71 0.92 -21.77 -30.61
C SER A 71 0.97 -20.24 -30.49
N GLY A 72 0.57 -19.53 -31.55
CA GLY A 72 0.48 -18.06 -31.56
C GLY A 72 -0.55 -17.51 -30.58
N TYR A 73 -1.70 -18.18 -30.42
CA TYR A 73 -2.74 -17.76 -29.49
C TYR A 73 -2.30 -17.84 -28.02
N TYR A 74 -1.64 -18.94 -27.63
CA TYR A 74 -1.10 -19.09 -26.27
C TYR A 74 0.08 -18.14 -26.01
N ARG A 75 0.97 -17.91 -26.99
CA ARG A 75 2.08 -16.95 -26.87
C ARG A 75 1.58 -15.51 -26.74
N SER A 76 0.67 -15.09 -27.64
CA SER A 76 0.12 -13.73 -27.64
C SER A 76 -0.73 -13.45 -26.39
N ARG A 77 -1.48 -14.43 -25.88
CA ARG A 77 -2.18 -14.29 -24.59
C ARG A 77 -1.21 -14.13 -23.43
N LYS A 78 -0.11 -14.91 -23.39
CA LYS A 78 0.89 -14.82 -22.32
C LYS A 78 1.64 -13.48 -22.34
N GLU A 79 1.97 -12.98 -23.53
CA GLU A 79 2.62 -11.67 -23.70
C GLU A 79 1.70 -10.51 -23.31
N LYS A 80 0.41 -10.55 -23.71
CA LYS A 80 -0.59 -9.54 -23.28
C LYS A 80 -0.73 -9.50 -21.76
N VAL A 81 -0.91 -10.67 -21.14
CA VAL A 81 -1.02 -10.78 -19.69
C VAL A 81 0.25 -10.28 -19.00
N SER A 82 1.43 -10.64 -19.49
CA SER A 82 2.71 -10.13 -18.96
C SER A 82 2.87 -8.62 -19.11
N GLY A 83 2.40 -8.04 -20.23
CA GLY A 83 2.42 -6.60 -20.46
C GLY A 83 1.48 -5.84 -19.54
N GLU A 84 0.26 -6.36 -19.32
CA GLU A 84 -0.70 -5.80 -18.38
C GLU A 84 -0.15 -5.81 -16.94
N TYR A 85 0.47 -6.91 -16.51
CA TYR A 85 1.13 -6.96 -15.19
C TYR A 85 2.29 -5.97 -15.05
N ALA A 86 3.13 -5.83 -16.08
CA ALA A 86 4.23 -4.86 -16.07
C ALA A 86 3.71 -3.42 -16.02
N GLN A 87 2.65 -3.11 -16.76
CA GLN A 87 2.01 -1.80 -16.76
C GLN A 87 1.40 -1.47 -15.38
N VAL A 88 0.62 -2.38 -14.80
CA VAL A 88 0.01 -2.19 -13.48
C VAL A 88 1.09 -2.08 -12.40
N SER A 89 2.13 -2.92 -12.45
CA SER A 89 3.25 -2.83 -11.52
C SER A 89 3.97 -1.49 -11.62
N GLY A 90 4.18 -0.96 -12.83
CA GLY A 90 4.78 0.36 -13.03
C GLY A 90 3.92 1.49 -12.45
N GLN A 91 2.61 1.45 -12.67
CA GLN A 91 1.66 2.42 -12.10
C GLN A 91 1.61 2.37 -10.57
N VAL A 92 1.69 1.17 -9.99
CA VAL A 92 1.74 1.02 -8.54
C VAL A 92 3.05 1.59 -7.97
N SER A 93 4.19 1.32 -8.62
CA SER A 93 5.48 1.88 -8.19
C SER A 93 5.48 3.40 -8.20
N THR A 94 4.97 4.04 -9.27
CA THR A 94 4.92 5.51 -9.34
C THR A 94 3.97 6.11 -8.29
N LEU A 95 2.84 5.45 -8.01
CA LEU A 95 1.94 5.88 -6.94
C LEU A 95 2.58 5.75 -5.55
N ILE A 96 3.37 4.71 -5.31
CA ILE A 96 4.11 4.53 -4.05
C ILE A 96 5.13 5.66 -3.89
N GLU A 97 5.91 5.97 -4.92
CA GLU A 97 6.89 7.07 -4.88
C GLU A 97 6.21 8.42 -4.62
N LEU A 98 5.08 8.69 -5.27
CA LEU A 98 4.31 9.91 -5.06
C LEU A 98 3.80 10.01 -3.61
N LEU A 99 3.23 8.93 -3.08
CA LEU A 99 2.72 8.89 -1.71
C LEU A 99 3.84 9.05 -0.68
N GLN A 100 5.00 8.43 -0.90
CA GLN A 100 6.17 8.60 -0.04
C GLN A 100 6.70 10.03 -0.04
N SER A 101 6.76 10.66 -1.22
CA SER A 101 7.12 12.07 -1.36
C SER A 101 6.16 12.98 -0.60
N GLN A 102 4.84 12.77 -0.77
CA GLN A 102 3.83 13.54 -0.05
C GLN A 102 3.89 13.32 1.47
N LEU A 103 4.16 12.09 1.92
CA LEU A 103 4.32 11.79 3.34
C LEU A 103 5.51 12.56 3.93
N SER A 104 6.65 12.54 3.25
CA SER A 104 7.86 13.27 3.66
C SER A 104 7.61 14.77 3.80
N VAL A 105 6.92 15.38 2.84
CA VAL A 105 6.54 16.81 2.91
C VAL A 105 5.63 17.08 4.12
N LYS A 106 4.62 16.21 4.37
CA LYS A 106 3.73 16.36 5.52
C LYS A 106 4.46 16.18 6.85
N ASP A 107 5.37 15.22 6.94
CA ASP A 107 6.18 14.99 8.15
C ASP A 107 7.07 16.19 8.47
N GLU A 108 7.63 16.85 7.45
CA GLU A 108 8.38 18.10 7.62
C GLU A 108 7.47 19.23 8.11
N GLN A 109 6.30 19.41 7.49
CA GLN A 109 5.32 20.41 7.91
C GLN A 109 4.85 20.21 9.35
N ILE A 110 4.65 18.95 9.76
CA ILE A 110 4.29 18.60 11.15
C ILE A 110 5.44 18.97 12.10
N ARG A 111 6.68 18.63 11.75
CA ARG A 111 7.86 18.99 12.56
C ARG A 111 7.98 20.50 12.71
N GLU A 112 7.87 21.26 11.63
CA GLU A 112 7.95 22.72 11.68
C GLU A 112 6.82 23.34 12.52
N LEU A 113 5.57 22.90 12.34
CA LEU A 113 4.45 23.37 13.15
C LEU A 113 4.64 23.03 14.62
N SER A 114 5.14 21.84 14.93
CA SER A 114 5.41 21.43 16.32
C SER A 114 6.51 22.28 16.96
N ALA A 115 7.54 22.67 16.20
CA ALA A 115 8.61 23.55 16.66
C ALA A 115 8.07 24.96 16.96
N ARG A 116 7.30 25.54 16.03
CA ARG A 116 6.66 26.84 16.22
C ARG A 116 5.69 26.85 17.40
N LEU A 117 4.94 25.76 17.60
CA LEU A 117 4.07 25.62 18.78
C LEU A 117 4.90 25.57 20.06
N ALA A 118 5.99 24.79 20.09
CA ALA A 118 6.89 24.74 21.24
C ALA A 118 7.46 26.14 21.55
N GLU A 119 7.94 26.87 20.56
CA GLU A 119 8.42 28.25 20.70
C GLU A 119 7.33 29.21 21.22
N ALA A 120 6.11 29.11 20.70
CA ALA A 120 5.00 29.93 21.19
C ALA A 120 4.66 29.60 22.66
N THR A 121 4.69 28.32 23.03
CA THR A 121 4.44 27.92 24.43
C THR A 121 5.54 28.40 25.36
N THR A 122 6.82 28.34 24.98
CA THR A 122 7.91 28.86 25.82
C THR A 122 7.83 30.37 25.97
N ALA A 123 7.54 31.10 24.89
CA ALA A 123 7.34 32.55 24.93
C ALA A 123 6.15 32.95 25.82
N LEU A 124 5.03 32.21 25.75
CA LEU A 124 3.87 32.44 26.61
C LEU A 124 4.20 32.20 28.09
N VAL A 125 4.92 31.13 28.41
CA VAL A 125 5.36 30.85 29.78
C VAL A 125 6.28 31.97 30.29
N ALA A 126 7.23 32.42 29.46
CA ALA A 126 8.11 33.53 29.82
C ALA A 126 7.34 34.85 30.03
N ALA A 127 6.35 35.14 29.18
CA ALA A 127 5.50 36.32 29.33
C ALA A 127 4.63 36.25 30.60
N GLN A 128 4.08 35.07 30.93
CA GLN A 128 3.34 34.85 32.17
C GLN A 128 4.22 35.03 33.41
N GLN A 129 5.44 34.47 33.41
CA GLN A 129 6.40 34.67 34.49
C GLN A 129 6.78 36.15 34.63
N THR A 130 7.00 36.85 33.52
CA THR A 130 7.31 38.29 33.53
C THR A 130 6.14 39.12 34.07
N ALA A 131 4.90 38.78 33.71
CA ALA A 131 3.72 39.44 34.26
C ALA A 131 3.58 39.19 35.78
N GLN A 132 3.85 37.97 36.24
CA GLN A 132 3.83 37.64 37.66
C GLN A 132 4.92 38.35 38.45
N THR A 133 6.16 38.40 37.94
CA THR A 133 7.26 39.12 38.60
C THR A 133 6.99 40.62 38.65
N ALA A 134 6.47 41.21 37.58
CA ALA A 134 6.07 42.62 37.57
C ALA A 134 4.96 42.92 38.60
N GLN A 135 3.97 42.03 38.74
CA GLN A 135 2.94 42.16 39.77
C GLN A 135 3.50 42.06 41.19
N GLN A 136 4.40 41.11 41.46
CA GLN A 136 5.04 40.96 42.76
C GLN A 136 5.90 42.18 43.12
N LEU A 137 6.67 42.70 42.15
CA LEU A 137 7.44 43.93 42.32
C LEU A 137 6.52 45.11 42.66
N HIS A 138 5.44 45.31 41.89
CA HIS A 138 4.47 46.37 42.15
C HIS A 138 3.80 46.26 43.52
N ALA A 139 3.42 45.04 43.95
CA ALA A 139 2.88 44.82 45.29
C ALA A 139 3.91 45.15 46.38
N GLY A 140 5.18 44.79 46.16
CA GLY A 140 6.28 45.14 47.05
C GLY A 140 6.53 46.65 47.13
N THR A 141 6.43 47.37 46.00
CA THR A 141 6.59 48.84 45.98
C THR A 141 5.44 49.53 46.72
N MET A 142 4.20 49.06 46.55
CA MET A 142 3.07 49.57 47.33
C MET A 142 3.21 49.29 48.82
N GLY A 143 3.71 48.11 49.20
CA GLY A 143 4.02 47.79 50.59
C GLY A 143 5.04 48.76 51.19
N GLN A 144 6.14 49.03 50.49
CA GLN A 144 7.14 50.01 50.90
C GLN A 144 6.55 51.43 50.99
N MET A 145 5.76 51.89 50.02
CA MET A 145 5.11 53.21 50.11
C MET A 145 4.16 53.34 51.32
N LEU A 146 3.48 52.25 51.70
CA LEU A 146 2.62 52.21 52.89
C LEU A 146 3.43 52.18 54.20
N LEU A 147 4.58 51.48 54.22
CA LEU A 147 5.48 51.36 55.37
C LEU A 147 6.34 52.61 55.61
N ASP A 148 6.83 53.23 54.55
CA ASP A 148 7.63 54.47 54.58
C ASP A 148 6.76 55.72 54.83
N GLY A 149 5.45 55.55 55.03
CA GLY A 149 4.58 56.62 55.50
C GLY A 149 4.44 57.79 54.55
N GLN A 150 4.68 57.61 53.25
CA GLN A 150 4.39 58.61 52.22
C GLN A 150 2.92 58.52 51.80
N ALA A 151 2.03 58.59 52.79
CA ALA A 151 0.59 58.65 52.61
C ALA A 151 0.06 60.08 52.48
N ASP A 152 0.92 61.10 52.40
CA ASP A 152 0.54 62.49 52.17
C ASP A 152 1.45 63.15 51.12
N ALA A 153 1.37 62.66 49.89
CA ALA A 153 1.61 63.51 48.72
C ALA A 153 0.41 63.34 47.80
N VAL A 154 -0.64 64.09 48.12
CA VAL A 154 -1.76 64.37 47.21
C VAL A 154 -1.15 64.80 45.88
N PRO A 155 -1.37 64.08 44.76
CA PRO A 155 -1.13 64.68 43.46
C PRO A 155 -2.19 65.79 43.29
N ASP A 156 -1.75 67.04 43.43
CA ASP A 156 -2.50 68.22 43.04
C ASP A 156 -2.83 68.10 41.55
N GLY A 157 -4.01 67.58 41.22
CA GLY A 157 -4.39 67.39 39.82
C GLY A 157 -5.61 66.54 39.47
N ILE A 158 -6.36 65.96 40.43
CA ILE A 158 -7.57 65.21 40.09
C ILE A 158 -8.81 66.10 40.25
N PRO A 159 -9.56 66.42 39.18
CA PRO A 159 -10.78 67.21 39.29
C PRO A 159 -11.83 66.42 40.09
N LYS A 160 -12.33 67.03 41.16
CA LYS A 160 -13.45 66.52 41.97
C LYS A 160 -14.62 66.16 41.05
N LYS A 161 -14.89 64.86 40.87
CA LYS A 161 -16.05 64.38 40.10
C LYS A 161 -17.34 64.92 40.75
N LYS A 162 -17.95 65.93 40.13
CA LYS A 162 -19.27 66.43 40.50
C LYS A 162 -20.30 65.31 40.30
N ARG A 163 -20.95 64.90 41.38
CA ARG A 163 -22.03 63.90 41.38
C ARG A 163 -23.31 64.56 40.85
N TRP A 164 -23.60 64.37 39.57
CA TRP A 164 -24.74 64.98 38.87
C TRP A 164 -26.08 64.23 39.04
N TRP A 165 -26.06 63.07 39.68
CA TRP A 165 -27.21 62.17 39.85
C TRP A 165 -28.21 62.56 40.97
N ARG A 166 -28.04 63.73 41.60
CA ARG A 166 -28.91 64.19 42.71
C ARG A 166 -29.98 65.22 42.30
N PHE A 167 -30.13 65.51 41.01
CA PHE A 167 -31.04 66.56 40.54
C PHE A 167 -32.41 66.05 40.03
N GLY A 168 -32.75 64.77 40.19
CA GLY A 168 -33.95 64.17 39.55
C GLY A 168 -34.95 63.53 40.51
N ARG A 169 -35.05 63.96 41.77
CA ARG A 169 -36.00 63.35 42.71
C ARG A 169 -36.58 64.35 43.71
N GLU A 170 -37.19 65.42 43.20
CA GLU A 170 -38.14 66.28 43.94
C GLU A 170 -38.80 67.19 42.89
N GLY A 171 -40.11 67.01 42.66
CA GLY A 171 -40.91 67.78 41.70
C GLY A 171 -41.94 66.94 40.98
#